data_AF-A0A523PXH1-F1
#
_entry.id   AF-A0A523PXH1-F1
#
_cell.length_a   1.000
_cell.length_b   1.000
_cell.length_c   1.000
_cell.angle_alpha   90.00
_cell.angle_beta   90.00
_cell.angle_gamma   90.00
#
_symmetry.space_group_name_H-M   'P 1'
#
loop_
_entity.id
_entity.type
_entity.pdbx_description
1 polymer ?
#
loop_
_entity_poly.entity_id
_entity_poly.type
_entity_poly.pdbx_seq_one_letter_code
_entity_poly.pdbx_strand_id
1 'polypeptide(L)'
;MVLAPNEFTYDKVFEKEIKSKNSELAKGEAHQKFESINFEDFKDEENIKLMALSEMKYTEDLNFSTQISLLAYQYLSYILLERFPNGKILISKQTSTGSIDEYKKLSESQDVDYVLNFSKVELFKNNGQNFVKLTTQLYDNFSKEVVVKSEYIGDNKDRGVYMFSCKNNSIDCNVTNALYLVLKEVIGEIANHNPVLIKGRELAKLRFDELTNNYYSKPFEKNFLESIIGDYKTEIDLNKQYHLILDSTHSKFVSFFIQEDTGPINFDAYMVIGVKHNGKWYLERINNLSFSANTLEEAKKEYFSGLAGFNFFKENSVEFNPDFWETNLFEKVKFLTDEQWDMHKFGDWESLEQYNKQYVGLYKIVADQMRLNFKSENENFKQKISEEIFLPFYHKIVEQKNNEFVKYSTMFDRLNLIFPQDKRVVLNPIAITDNKGNKNLKYIVYIKEENSFYQWTYFQPINLPKNDWHYGTDVINQLGKLTKWNFSYPVLEDDNFWENYVLLKENGQYKFLKKLN
;
A
#
# COMPACT_ATOMS: atom_id res chain seq x y z
N MET A 1 5.91 -11.18 -27.42
CA MET A 1 7.31 -10.78 -27.71
C MET A 1 7.30 -9.55 -28.62
N VAL A 2 8.10 -8.54 -28.31
CA VAL A 2 8.29 -7.33 -29.13
C VAL A 2 9.65 -7.40 -29.82
N LEU A 3 9.65 -7.28 -31.14
CA LEU A 3 10.86 -7.32 -31.98
C LEU A 3 11.44 -5.92 -32.19
N ALA A 4 12.73 -5.84 -32.52
CA ALA A 4 13.36 -4.61 -32.99
C ALA A 4 12.81 -4.22 -34.37
N PRO A 5 12.77 -2.91 -34.73
CA PRO A 5 12.30 -2.51 -36.04
C PRO A 5 13.16 -3.09 -37.16
N ASN A 6 12.52 -3.63 -38.20
CA ASN A 6 13.23 -4.27 -39.30
C ASN A 6 13.86 -3.26 -40.28
N GLU A 7 13.14 -2.19 -40.59
CA GLU A 7 13.63 -1.09 -41.41
C GLU A 7 13.42 0.25 -40.68
N PHE A 8 14.44 1.10 -40.66
CA PHE A 8 14.36 2.46 -40.11
C PHE A 8 14.87 3.46 -41.15
N THR A 9 13.97 4.31 -41.65
CA THR A 9 14.26 5.35 -42.64
C THR A 9 13.89 6.72 -42.12
N TYR A 10 14.64 7.75 -42.50
CA TYR A 10 14.33 9.11 -42.09
C TYR A 10 14.76 10.15 -43.12
N ASP A 11 13.99 11.22 -43.25
CA ASP A 11 14.39 12.41 -44.00
C ASP A 11 15.64 13.04 -43.38
N LYS A 12 16.57 13.53 -44.23
CA LYS A 12 17.85 14.12 -43.80
C LYS A 12 17.73 15.21 -42.72
N VAL A 13 16.58 15.90 -42.66
CA VAL A 13 16.29 16.91 -41.63
C VAL A 13 16.38 16.37 -40.19
N PHE A 14 16.11 15.07 -39.98
CA PHE A 14 16.14 14.44 -38.66
C PHE A 14 17.54 13.97 -38.22
N GLU A 15 18.53 13.99 -39.11
CA GLU A 15 19.85 13.39 -38.86
C GLU A 15 20.53 13.94 -37.59
N LYS A 16 20.43 15.25 -37.36
CA LYS A 16 21.02 15.91 -36.19
C LYS A 16 20.31 15.49 -34.90
N GLU A 17 18.99 15.44 -34.92
CA GLU A 17 18.18 15.10 -33.73
C GLU A 17 18.36 13.63 -33.34
N ILE A 18 18.35 12.72 -34.32
CA ILE A 18 18.63 11.29 -34.11
C ILE A 18 20.02 11.07 -33.54
N LYS A 19 21.06 11.73 -34.08
CA LYS A 19 22.43 11.64 -33.54
C LYS A 19 22.52 12.15 -32.10
N SER A 20 21.81 13.24 -31.79
CA SER A 20 21.72 13.76 -30.42
C SER A 20 21.09 12.72 -29.50
N LYS A 21 19.94 12.15 -29.88
CA LYS A 21 19.23 11.14 -29.11
C LYS A 21 20.04 9.86 -28.90
N ASN A 22 20.68 9.35 -29.94
CA ASN A 22 21.57 8.18 -29.81
C ASN A 22 22.73 8.47 -28.83
N SER A 23 23.26 9.69 -28.84
CA SER A 23 24.31 10.09 -27.90
C SER A 23 23.80 10.21 -26.45
N GLU A 24 22.54 10.64 -26.25
CA GLU A 24 21.87 10.65 -24.95
C GLU A 24 21.63 9.23 -24.43
N LEU A 25 21.09 8.34 -25.29
CA LEU A 25 20.79 6.95 -24.95
C LEU A 25 22.07 6.16 -24.61
N ALA A 26 23.17 6.38 -25.34
CA ALA A 26 24.46 5.77 -25.05
C ALA A 26 25.08 6.23 -23.72
N LYS A 27 24.66 7.39 -23.18
CA LYS A 27 25.11 7.91 -21.88
C LYS A 27 24.18 7.53 -20.74
N GLY A 28 22.99 6.99 -21.02
CA GLY A 28 21.93 6.78 -20.04
C GLY A 28 22.32 5.76 -18.97
N GLU A 29 21.93 6.04 -17.72
CA GLU A 29 22.08 5.19 -16.53
C GLU A 29 21.32 3.85 -16.58
N ALA A 30 20.75 3.48 -17.73
CA ALA A 30 20.05 2.20 -17.91
C ALA A 30 20.94 1.01 -17.51
N HIS A 31 22.27 1.12 -17.67
CA HIS A 31 23.22 0.10 -17.22
C HIS A 31 23.38 0.03 -15.68
N GLN A 32 23.22 1.14 -14.95
CA GLN A 32 23.44 1.19 -13.49
C GLN A 32 22.23 0.71 -12.68
N LYS A 33 21.01 0.74 -13.24
CA LYS A 33 19.78 0.41 -12.52
C LYS A 33 19.52 -1.10 -12.36
N PHE A 34 20.19 -1.93 -13.15
CA PHE A 34 19.99 -3.39 -13.14
C PHE A 34 21.06 -4.16 -12.34
N GLU A 35 22.23 -3.57 -12.08
CA GLU A 35 23.26 -4.17 -11.21
C GLU A 35 22.81 -4.30 -9.74
N SER A 36 21.75 -3.58 -9.34
CA SER A 36 21.18 -3.61 -8.00
C SER A 36 19.97 -4.55 -7.84
N ILE A 37 19.50 -5.22 -8.90
CA ILE A 37 18.35 -6.12 -8.81
C ILE A 37 18.82 -7.48 -8.27
N ASN A 38 18.40 -7.82 -7.05
CA ASN A 38 18.61 -9.14 -6.50
C ASN A 38 17.59 -10.13 -7.07
N PHE A 39 18.00 -10.93 -8.06
CA PHE A 39 17.14 -11.94 -8.68
C PHE A 39 16.69 -13.06 -7.71
N GLU A 40 17.32 -13.18 -6.54
CA GLU A 40 16.87 -14.07 -5.47
C GLU A 40 15.56 -13.61 -4.80
N ASP A 41 15.14 -12.35 -5.00
CA ASP A 41 13.90 -11.83 -4.44
C ASP A 41 12.66 -12.31 -5.24
N PHE A 42 12.85 -12.85 -6.44
CA PHE A 42 11.79 -13.33 -7.35
C PHE A 42 11.66 -14.87 -7.33
N LYS A 43 11.86 -15.53 -6.19
CA LYS A 43 12.01 -17.01 -6.11
C LYS A 43 10.91 -17.81 -6.82
N ASP A 44 9.68 -17.29 -6.91
CA ASP A 44 8.52 -17.99 -7.46
C ASP A 44 7.99 -17.42 -8.80
N GLU A 45 8.68 -16.47 -9.45
CA GLU A 45 8.21 -15.77 -10.66
C GLU A 45 9.17 -15.90 -11.85
N GLU A 46 9.31 -17.11 -12.41
CA GLU A 46 10.24 -17.41 -13.53
C GLU A 46 10.04 -16.49 -14.75
N ASN A 47 8.78 -16.21 -15.11
CA ASN A 47 8.48 -15.33 -16.23
C ASN A 47 8.96 -13.90 -15.99
N ILE A 48 8.79 -13.34 -14.79
CA ILE A 48 9.25 -11.98 -14.45
C ILE A 48 10.78 -11.88 -14.56
N LYS A 49 11.51 -12.93 -14.14
CA LYS A 49 12.97 -13.01 -14.36
C LYS A 49 13.33 -12.96 -15.84
N LEU A 50 12.64 -13.73 -16.68
CA LEU A 50 12.88 -13.73 -18.13
C LEU A 50 12.58 -12.37 -18.76
N MET A 51 11.53 -11.69 -18.32
CA MET A 51 11.18 -10.34 -18.77
C MET A 51 12.32 -9.36 -18.46
N ALA A 52 12.76 -9.30 -17.20
CA ALA A 52 13.85 -8.44 -16.76
C ALA A 52 15.15 -8.72 -17.52
N LEU A 53 15.53 -9.99 -17.67
CA LEU A 53 16.72 -10.38 -18.44
C LEU A 53 16.62 -9.99 -19.93
N SER A 54 15.43 -10.13 -20.53
CA SER A 54 15.22 -9.74 -21.93
C SER A 54 15.34 -8.23 -22.13
N GLU A 55 14.81 -7.42 -21.19
CA GLU A 55 14.93 -5.96 -21.20
C GLU A 55 16.38 -5.52 -21.02
N MET A 56 17.08 -6.09 -20.03
CA MET A 56 18.50 -5.81 -19.79
C MET A 56 19.32 -6.00 -21.07
N LYS A 57 19.25 -7.20 -21.66
CA LYS A 57 19.97 -7.54 -22.88
C LYS A 57 19.60 -6.64 -24.07
N TYR A 58 18.34 -6.21 -24.14
CA TYR A 58 17.89 -5.32 -25.19
C TYR A 58 18.49 -3.91 -25.04
N THR A 59 18.62 -3.41 -23.80
CA THR A 59 19.08 -2.05 -23.50
C THR A 59 20.59 -1.82 -23.62
N GLU A 60 21.40 -2.88 -23.73
CA GLU A 60 22.88 -2.79 -23.86
C GLU A 60 23.34 -1.87 -25.02
N ASP A 61 22.62 -1.89 -26.15
CA ASP A 61 22.95 -1.09 -27.35
C ASP A 61 21.74 -0.27 -27.82
N LEU A 62 21.07 0.39 -26.87
CA LEU A 62 19.87 1.15 -27.16
C LEU A 62 20.17 2.35 -28.08
N ASN A 63 19.38 2.50 -29.13
CA ASN A 63 19.40 3.63 -30.04
C ASN A 63 17.97 4.10 -30.32
N PHE A 64 17.82 5.21 -31.03
CA PHE A 64 16.53 5.83 -31.29
C PHE A 64 15.54 4.87 -31.98
N SER A 65 16.00 4.06 -32.94
CA SER A 65 15.13 3.08 -33.61
C SER A 65 14.67 1.99 -32.64
N THR A 66 15.63 1.37 -31.92
CA THR A 66 15.31 0.28 -31.00
C THR A 66 14.52 0.72 -29.77
N GLN A 67 14.60 2.01 -29.40
CA GLN A 67 13.79 2.62 -28.34
C GLN A 67 12.29 2.52 -28.60
N ILE A 68 11.84 2.51 -29.86
CA ILE A 68 10.42 2.39 -30.21
C ILE A 68 9.84 1.08 -29.66
N SER A 69 10.55 -0.03 -29.87
CA SER A 69 10.16 -1.33 -29.33
C SER A 69 10.25 -1.41 -27.82
N LEU A 70 11.22 -0.71 -27.21
CA LEU A 70 11.34 -0.63 -25.74
C LEU A 70 10.13 0.07 -25.12
N LEU A 71 9.70 1.21 -25.69
CA LEU A 71 8.51 1.93 -25.23
C LEU A 71 7.25 1.08 -25.39
N ALA A 72 7.11 0.39 -26.53
CA ALA A 72 6.01 -0.54 -26.76
C ALA A 72 5.99 -1.68 -25.73
N TYR A 73 7.15 -2.29 -25.48
CA TYR A 73 7.32 -3.33 -24.47
C TYR A 73 6.94 -2.84 -23.07
N GLN A 74 7.46 -1.69 -22.62
CA GLN A 74 7.18 -1.16 -21.29
C GLN A 74 5.69 -0.87 -21.09
N TYR A 75 5.04 -0.29 -22.09
CA TYR A 75 3.61 -0.03 -22.05
C TYR A 75 2.78 -1.31 -22.02
N LEU A 76 3.11 -2.29 -22.87
CA LEU A 76 2.42 -3.58 -22.88
C LEU A 76 2.62 -4.34 -21.57
N SER A 77 3.84 -4.33 -21.01
CA SER A 77 4.13 -4.94 -19.72
C SER A 77 3.30 -4.31 -18.61
N TYR A 78 3.21 -2.98 -18.56
CA TYR A 78 2.38 -2.28 -17.59
C TYR A 78 0.90 -2.67 -17.70
N ILE A 79 0.31 -2.62 -18.90
CA ILE A 79 -1.12 -2.91 -19.09
C ILE A 79 -1.46 -4.38 -18.90
N LEU A 80 -0.62 -5.29 -19.42
CA LEU A 80 -0.95 -6.72 -19.48
C LEU A 80 -0.60 -7.45 -18.19
N LEU A 81 0.42 -7.06 -17.42
CA LEU A 81 0.76 -7.76 -16.17
C LEU A 81 -0.36 -7.66 -15.11
N GLU A 82 -1.14 -6.57 -15.10
CA GLU A 82 -2.33 -6.47 -14.24
C GLU A 82 -3.40 -7.53 -14.56
N ARG A 83 -3.46 -7.98 -15.82
CA ARG A 83 -4.43 -8.97 -16.31
C ARG A 83 -3.85 -10.38 -16.37
N PHE A 84 -2.53 -10.49 -16.46
CA PHE A 84 -1.76 -11.72 -16.51
C PHE A 84 -0.61 -11.61 -15.49
N PRO A 85 -0.86 -11.87 -14.20
CA PRO A 85 0.17 -11.71 -13.16
C PRO A 85 1.44 -12.51 -13.42
N ASN A 86 1.33 -13.64 -14.14
CA ASN A 86 2.45 -14.47 -14.59
C ASN A 86 2.63 -14.46 -16.12
N GLY A 87 2.21 -13.40 -16.80
CA GLY A 87 2.34 -13.25 -18.25
C GLY A 87 3.80 -13.14 -18.68
N LYS A 88 4.17 -13.78 -19.80
CA LYS A 88 5.52 -13.71 -20.37
C LYS A 88 5.56 -12.72 -21.53
N ILE A 89 6.13 -11.55 -21.28
CA ILE A 89 6.29 -10.50 -22.29
C ILE A 89 7.79 -10.30 -22.49
N LEU A 90 8.31 -10.66 -23.67
CA LEU A 90 9.74 -10.55 -23.96
C LEU A 90 10.01 -9.43 -24.95
N ILE A 91 11.17 -8.81 -24.87
CA ILE A 91 11.71 -7.92 -25.91
C ILE A 91 12.99 -8.51 -26.51
N SER A 92 13.23 -8.30 -27.81
CA SER A 92 14.35 -8.93 -28.52
C SER A 92 14.93 -8.06 -29.63
N LYS A 93 16.26 -8.11 -29.78
CA LYS A 93 17.01 -7.45 -30.87
C LYS A 93 16.79 -8.11 -32.24
N GLN A 94 16.08 -9.24 -32.31
CA GLN A 94 15.73 -9.89 -33.58
C GLN A 94 14.78 -9.00 -34.39
N THR A 95 14.96 -8.99 -35.71
CA THR A 95 14.09 -8.33 -36.67
C THR A 95 13.34 -9.37 -37.51
N SER A 96 12.26 -8.96 -38.18
CA SER A 96 11.53 -9.84 -39.10
C SER A 96 10.98 -9.07 -40.30
N THR A 97 11.02 -9.73 -41.46
CA THR A 97 10.41 -9.23 -42.70
C THR A 97 8.88 -9.39 -42.71
N GLY A 98 8.34 -10.11 -41.73
CA GLY A 98 6.91 -10.35 -41.58
C GLY A 98 6.39 -11.64 -42.17
N SER A 99 7.26 -12.65 -42.37
CA SER A 99 6.81 -13.97 -42.83
C SER A 99 6.18 -14.78 -41.68
N ILE A 100 5.13 -15.53 -42.00
CA ILE A 100 4.41 -16.36 -41.01
C ILE A 100 5.33 -17.44 -40.42
N ASP A 101 6.21 -18.04 -41.24
CA ASP A 101 7.15 -19.07 -40.78
C ASP A 101 8.18 -18.51 -39.80
N GLU A 102 8.66 -17.29 -40.01
CA GLU A 102 9.52 -16.59 -39.03
C GLU A 102 8.79 -16.40 -37.70
N TYR A 103 7.56 -15.87 -37.73
CA TYR A 103 6.78 -15.64 -36.52
C TYR A 103 6.44 -16.93 -35.78
N LYS A 104 6.09 -17.99 -36.51
CA LYS A 104 5.84 -19.31 -35.93
C LYS A 104 7.10 -19.83 -35.23
N LYS A 105 8.26 -19.78 -35.89
CA LYS A 105 9.54 -20.21 -35.30
C LYS A 105 9.87 -19.39 -34.04
N LEU A 106 9.68 -18.07 -34.08
CA LEU A 106 9.94 -17.19 -32.95
C LEU A 106 9.03 -17.50 -31.76
N SER A 107 7.72 -17.56 -32.01
CA SER A 107 6.71 -17.85 -30.99
C SER A 107 6.92 -19.21 -30.34
N GLU A 108 7.19 -20.26 -31.11
CA GLU A 108 7.47 -21.60 -30.60
C GLU A 108 8.80 -21.66 -29.81
N SER A 109 9.86 -21.01 -30.30
CA SER A 109 11.18 -21.05 -29.66
C SER A 109 11.26 -20.30 -28.33
N GLN A 110 10.45 -19.25 -28.17
CA GLN A 110 10.39 -18.43 -26.96
C GLN A 110 9.16 -18.74 -26.11
N ASP A 111 8.30 -19.64 -26.60
CA ASP A 111 7.03 -20.01 -25.99
C ASP A 111 6.15 -18.78 -25.68
N VAL A 112 5.88 -17.97 -26.70
CA VAL A 112 5.08 -16.74 -26.58
C VAL A 112 3.85 -16.79 -27.50
N ASP A 113 2.73 -16.25 -27.02
CA ASP A 113 1.46 -16.27 -27.75
C ASP A 113 1.40 -15.25 -28.89
N TYR A 114 2.11 -14.14 -28.77
CA TYR A 114 2.07 -13.04 -29.75
C TYR A 114 3.46 -12.56 -30.12
N VAL A 115 3.63 -12.15 -31.37
CA VAL A 115 4.85 -11.48 -31.87
C VAL A 115 4.47 -10.13 -32.48
N LEU A 116 4.92 -9.04 -31.83
CA LEU A 116 4.75 -7.67 -32.31
C LEU A 116 6.00 -7.26 -33.11
N ASN A 117 5.80 -6.89 -34.37
CA ASN A 117 6.85 -6.48 -35.30
C ASN A 117 6.60 -5.07 -35.84
N PHE A 118 7.61 -4.22 -35.77
CA PHE A 118 7.65 -2.95 -36.50
C PHE A 118 8.41 -3.17 -37.81
N SER A 119 7.71 -3.66 -38.83
CA SER A 119 8.30 -3.99 -40.14
C SER A 119 9.01 -2.80 -40.80
N LYS A 120 8.52 -1.58 -40.57
CA LYS A 120 9.15 -0.34 -41.01
C LYS A 120 8.80 0.84 -40.11
N VAL A 121 9.79 1.67 -39.85
CA VAL A 121 9.66 2.97 -39.18
C VAL A 121 10.17 4.04 -40.12
N GLU A 122 9.35 5.06 -40.35
CA GLU A 122 9.67 6.16 -41.26
C GLU A 122 9.48 7.52 -40.58
N LEU A 123 10.55 8.31 -40.48
CA LEU A 123 10.48 9.72 -40.08
C LEU A 123 10.46 10.60 -41.32
N PHE A 124 9.40 11.38 -41.50
CA PHE A 124 9.26 12.22 -42.68
C PHE A 124 8.68 13.58 -42.34
N LYS A 125 8.93 14.55 -43.23
CA LYS A 125 8.40 15.90 -43.12
C LYS A 125 7.35 16.16 -44.19
N ASN A 126 6.14 16.52 -43.78
CA ASN A 126 5.05 16.86 -44.69
C ASN A 126 4.48 18.24 -44.31
N ASN A 127 4.36 19.15 -45.28
CA ASN A 127 3.84 20.51 -45.08
C ASN A 127 4.49 21.27 -43.90
N GLY A 128 5.81 21.10 -43.72
CA GLY A 128 6.55 21.77 -42.65
C GLY A 128 6.45 21.09 -41.28
N GLN A 129 5.61 20.07 -41.11
CA GLN A 129 5.42 19.31 -39.88
C GLN A 129 6.16 17.97 -39.94
N ASN A 130 6.66 17.54 -38.78
CA ASN A 130 7.35 16.26 -38.62
C ASN A 130 6.34 15.17 -38.29
N PHE A 131 6.54 13.98 -38.83
CA PHE A 131 5.70 12.81 -38.61
C PHE A 131 6.56 11.56 -38.42
N VAL A 132 6.02 10.60 -37.67
CA VAL A 132 6.49 9.22 -37.64
C VAL A 132 5.40 8.35 -38.25
N LYS A 133 5.77 7.45 -39.17
CA LYS A 133 4.91 6.37 -39.64
C LYS A 133 5.46 5.02 -39.15
N LEU A 134 4.63 4.25 -38.46
CA LEU A 134 4.93 2.90 -37.99
C LEU A 134 4.14 1.89 -38.82
N THR A 135 4.82 1.01 -39.55
CA THR A 135 4.22 -0.13 -40.24
C THR A 135 4.30 -1.34 -39.32
N THR A 136 3.17 -1.70 -38.74
CA THR A 136 3.12 -2.67 -37.63
C THR A 136 2.44 -3.96 -38.03
N GLN A 137 2.95 -5.07 -37.51
CA GLN A 137 2.35 -6.38 -37.62
C GLN A 137 2.23 -7.04 -36.25
N LEU A 138 1.09 -7.66 -35.97
CA LEU A 138 0.90 -8.52 -34.79
C LEU A 138 0.56 -9.92 -35.27
N TYR A 139 1.43 -10.87 -34.98
CA TYR A 139 1.16 -12.29 -35.18
C TYR A 139 0.53 -12.89 -33.92
N ASP A 140 -0.52 -13.68 -34.12
CA ASP A 140 -1.22 -14.44 -33.10
C ASP A 140 -0.94 -15.94 -33.28
N ASN A 141 -0.30 -16.55 -32.29
CA ASN A 141 0.08 -17.96 -32.32
C ASN A 141 -1.10 -18.90 -32.05
N PHE A 142 -2.25 -18.41 -31.57
CA PHE A 142 -3.46 -19.22 -31.43
C PHE A 142 -4.13 -19.45 -32.79
N SER A 143 -4.38 -18.36 -33.53
CA SER A 143 -4.97 -18.40 -34.87
C SER A 143 -3.96 -18.77 -35.97
N LYS A 144 -2.66 -18.65 -35.69
CA LYS A 144 -1.56 -18.80 -36.66
C LYS A 144 -1.59 -17.75 -37.78
N GLU A 145 -2.16 -16.58 -37.50
CA GLU A 145 -2.36 -15.50 -38.48
C GLU A 145 -1.75 -14.17 -38.01
N VAL A 146 -1.58 -13.24 -38.97
CA VAL A 146 -1.23 -11.85 -38.67
C VAL A 146 -2.53 -11.07 -38.52
N VAL A 147 -2.89 -10.77 -37.27
CA VAL A 147 -4.17 -10.13 -36.89
C VAL A 147 -4.13 -8.60 -36.96
N VAL A 148 -2.93 -8.00 -36.90
CA VAL A 148 -2.73 -6.56 -37.20
C VAL A 148 -1.76 -6.45 -38.36
N LYS A 149 -2.10 -5.65 -39.38
CA LYS A 149 -1.20 -5.26 -40.48
C LYS A 149 -1.58 -3.88 -40.99
N SER A 150 -1.04 -2.85 -40.35
CA SER A 150 -1.52 -1.48 -40.52
C SER A 150 -0.37 -0.45 -40.43
N GLU A 151 -0.61 0.73 -41.00
CA GLU A 151 0.29 1.89 -40.90
C GLU A 151 -0.32 2.95 -39.99
N TYR A 152 0.47 3.48 -39.06
CA TYR A 152 0.01 4.49 -38.10
C TYR A 152 0.91 5.71 -38.15
N ILE A 153 0.29 6.89 -38.21
CA ILE A 153 1.00 8.17 -38.29
C ILE A 153 0.84 8.93 -36.98
N GLY A 154 1.96 9.24 -36.34
CA GLY A 154 2.03 10.06 -35.13
C GLY A 154 2.28 11.52 -35.46
N ASP A 155 1.38 12.39 -35.01
CA ASP A 155 1.51 13.85 -35.07
C ASP A 155 2.39 14.39 -33.93
N ASN A 156 2.63 15.70 -33.92
CA ASN A 156 3.54 16.38 -33.01
C ASN A 156 2.85 17.07 -31.81
N LYS A 157 1.56 16.78 -31.56
CA LYS A 157 0.77 17.41 -30.50
C LYS A 157 0.63 16.48 -29.31
N ASP A 158 1.05 16.95 -28.15
CA ASP A 158 0.80 16.28 -26.89
C ASP A 158 -0.72 16.22 -26.62
N ARG A 159 -1.17 15.03 -26.23
CA ARG A 159 -2.58 14.75 -25.92
C ARG A 159 -2.83 14.64 -24.43
N GLY A 160 -1.80 14.80 -23.59
CA GLY A 160 -1.91 14.76 -22.13
C GLY A 160 -2.26 13.37 -21.58
N VAL A 161 -1.97 12.30 -22.32
CA VAL A 161 -2.18 10.93 -21.85
C VAL A 161 -1.03 10.55 -20.91
N TYR A 162 -1.34 10.16 -19.68
CA TYR A 162 -0.39 10.02 -18.56
C TYR A 162 0.92 9.27 -18.90
N MET A 163 0.85 8.16 -19.64
CA MET A 163 2.02 7.35 -20.05
C MET A 163 2.68 7.75 -21.37
N PHE A 164 2.12 8.74 -22.07
CA PHE A 164 2.52 9.17 -23.41
C PHE A 164 2.65 10.70 -23.50
N SER A 165 2.82 11.37 -22.37
CA SER A 165 3.09 12.81 -22.37
C SER A 165 4.44 13.08 -23.03
N CYS A 166 4.48 14.11 -23.88
CA CYS A 166 5.65 14.40 -24.67
C CYS A 166 5.82 15.91 -24.91
N LYS A 167 7.06 16.34 -25.14
CA LYS A 167 7.31 17.72 -25.53
C LYS A 167 6.80 17.93 -26.95
N ASN A 168 5.85 18.85 -27.11
CA ASN A 168 5.35 19.30 -28.43
C ASN A 168 6.51 19.55 -29.41
N ASN A 169 6.31 19.13 -30.66
CA ASN A 169 7.29 19.27 -31.75
C ASN A 169 8.61 18.49 -31.61
N SER A 170 8.70 17.50 -30.72
CA SER A 170 9.85 16.58 -30.66
C SER A 170 9.58 15.29 -31.44
N ILE A 171 10.63 14.65 -31.96
CA ILE A 171 10.49 13.32 -32.60
C ILE A 171 9.98 12.26 -31.62
N ASP A 172 10.31 12.38 -30.33
CA ASP A 172 9.80 11.51 -29.27
C ASP A 172 8.26 11.61 -29.19
N CYS A 173 7.70 12.81 -29.36
CA CYS A 173 6.27 13.03 -29.34
C CYS A 173 5.57 12.39 -30.54
N ASN A 174 6.18 12.49 -31.72
CA ASN A 174 5.70 11.78 -32.91
C ASN A 174 5.69 10.27 -32.71
N VAL A 175 6.75 9.69 -32.14
CA VAL A 175 6.85 8.24 -31.88
C VAL A 175 5.78 7.81 -30.91
N THR A 176 5.67 8.51 -29.78
CA THR A 176 4.72 8.25 -28.72
C THR A 176 3.26 8.31 -29.22
N ASN A 177 2.92 9.32 -30.03
CA ASN A 177 1.59 9.44 -30.62
C ASN A 177 1.28 8.31 -31.62
N ALA A 178 2.27 7.86 -32.40
CA ALA A 178 2.10 6.72 -33.29
C ALA A 178 1.92 5.42 -32.49
N LEU A 179 2.75 5.21 -31.45
CA LEU A 179 2.67 4.05 -30.57
C LEU A 179 1.34 4.00 -29.82
N TYR A 180 0.79 5.12 -29.36
CA TYR A 180 -0.53 5.15 -28.73
C TYR A 180 -1.62 4.53 -29.62
N LEU A 181 -1.59 4.84 -30.93
CA LEU A 181 -2.54 4.28 -31.90
C LEU A 181 -2.29 2.78 -32.12
N VAL A 182 -1.02 2.41 -32.35
CA VAL A 182 -0.60 1.01 -32.52
C VAL A 182 -1.04 0.15 -31.34
N LEU A 183 -0.66 0.56 -30.13
CA LEU A 183 -0.81 -0.24 -28.93
C LEU A 183 -2.27 -0.35 -28.50
N LYS A 184 -3.10 0.66 -28.79
CA LYS A 184 -4.55 0.55 -28.61
C LYS A 184 -5.14 -0.59 -29.44
N GLU A 185 -4.76 -0.72 -30.71
CA GLU A 185 -5.24 -1.80 -31.58
C GLU A 185 -4.64 -3.15 -31.16
N VAL A 186 -3.33 -3.21 -30.90
CA VAL A 186 -2.65 -4.43 -30.42
C VAL A 186 -3.29 -4.97 -29.14
N ILE A 187 -3.55 -4.12 -28.14
CA ILE A 187 -4.20 -4.53 -26.89
C ILE A 187 -5.63 -5.01 -27.16
N GLY A 188 -6.35 -4.34 -28.06
CA GLY A 188 -7.69 -4.76 -28.49
C GLY A 188 -7.69 -6.16 -29.10
N GLU A 189 -6.78 -6.43 -30.03
CA GLU A 189 -6.63 -7.74 -30.68
C GLU A 189 -6.24 -8.83 -29.69
N ILE A 190 -5.27 -8.57 -28.79
CA ILE A 190 -4.93 -9.51 -27.71
C ILE A 190 -6.16 -9.77 -26.84
N ALA A 191 -6.91 -8.74 -26.46
CA ALA A 191 -8.10 -8.89 -25.61
C ALA A 191 -9.24 -9.67 -26.26
N ASN A 192 -9.31 -9.69 -27.59
CA ASN A 192 -10.37 -10.34 -28.35
C ASN A 192 -10.02 -11.75 -28.81
N HIS A 193 -8.73 -12.10 -28.93
CA HIS A 193 -8.27 -13.41 -29.40
C HIS A 193 -7.63 -14.27 -28.31
N ASN A 194 -7.16 -13.68 -27.20
CA ASN A 194 -6.54 -14.45 -26.13
C ASN A 194 -7.58 -15.30 -25.37
N PRO A 195 -7.48 -16.64 -25.36
CA PRO A 195 -8.49 -17.52 -24.74
C PRO A 195 -8.68 -17.27 -23.24
N VAL A 196 -7.64 -16.87 -22.52
CA VAL A 196 -7.69 -16.59 -21.08
C VAL A 196 -8.50 -15.32 -20.82
N LEU A 197 -8.28 -14.25 -21.58
CA LEU A 197 -9.04 -13.00 -21.43
C LEU A 197 -10.50 -13.16 -21.86
N ILE A 198 -10.76 -13.92 -22.93
CA ILE A 198 -12.12 -14.24 -23.38
C ILE A 198 -12.85 -14.97 -22.25
N LYS A 199 -12.28 -16.07 -21.75
CA LYS A 199 -12.85 -16.85 -20.64
C LYS A 199 -13.04 -15.99 -19.39
N GLY A 200 -12.09 -15.12 -19.07
CA GLY A 200 -12.18 -14.19 -17.94
C GLY A 200 -13.33 -13.20 -18.08
N ARG A 201 -13.54 -12.64 -19.27
CA ARG A 201 -14.65 -11.72 -19.58
C ARG A 201 -16.00 -12.43 -19.52
N GLU A 202 -16.08 -13.64 -20.09
CA GLU A 202 -17.27 -14.49 -20.01
C GLU A 202 -17.61 -14.82 -18.56
N LEU A 203 -16.61 -15.23 -17.76
CA LEU A 203 -16.80 -15.51 -16.35
C LEU A 203 -17.21 -14.26 -15.56
N ALA A 204 -16.62 -13.10 -15.84
CA ALA A 204 -17.02 -11.84 -15.21
C ALA A 204 -18.49 -11.50 -15.50
N LYS A 205 -18.94 -11.73 -16.74
CA LYS A 205 -20.35 -11.57 -17.11
C LYS A 205 -21.24 -12.57 -16.38
N LEU A 206 -20.86 -13.86 -16.34
CA LEU A 206 -21.62 -14.89 -15.61
C LEU A 206 -21.73 -14.56 -14.12
N ARG A 207 -20.66 -14.04 -13.50
CA ARG A 207 -20.65 -13.59 -12.10
C ARG A 207 -21.51 -12.35 -11.88
N PHE A 208 -21.47 -11.39 -12.81
CA PHE A 208 -22.36 -10.23 -12.78
C PHE A 208 -23.82 -10.66 -12.84
N ASP A 209 -24.17 -11.53 -13.79
CA ASP A 209 -25.53 -12.05 -13.96
C ASP A 209 -25.96 -12.85 -12.71
N GLU A 210 -25.08 -13.67 -12.13
CA GLU A 210 -25.34 -14.42 -10.91
C GLU A 210 -25.59 -13.47 -9.71
N LEU A 211 -24.72 -12.48 -9.48
CA LEU A 211 -24.88 -11.49 -8.40
C LEU A 211 -26.18 -10.72 -8.57
N THR A 212 -26.47 -10.21 -9.76
CA THR A 212 -27.64 -9.36 -9.99
C THR A 212 -28.95 -10.13 -9.94
N ASN A 213 -28.99 -11.34 -10.51
CA ASN A 213 -30.22 -12.14 -10.60
C ASN A 213 -30.52 -12.92 -9.34
N ASN A 214 -29.51 -13.44 -8.61
CA ASN A 214 -29.70 -14.37 -7.50
C ASN A 214 -29.33 -13.80 -6.12
N TYR A 215 -28.61 -12.68 -6.04
CA TYR A 215 -28.22 -12.07 -4.75
C TYR A 215 -28.78 -10.67 -4.57
N TYR A 216 -28.62 -9.78 -5.55
CA TYR A 216 -29.14 -8.40 -5.50
C TYR A 216 -30.67 -8.35 -5.46
N SER A 217 -31.34 -9.22 -6.23
CA SER A 217 -32.79 -9.29 -6.30
C SER A 217 -33.46 -9.78 -5.01
N LYS A 218 -32.70 -10.41 -4.09
CA LYS A 218 -33.25 -10.94 -2.85
C LYS A 218 -33.63 -9.80 -1.91
N PRO A 219 -34.80 -9.87 -1.24
CA PRO A 219 -35.13 -8.92 -0.20
C PRO A 219 -34.10 -9.04 0.94
N PHE A 220 -33.82 -7.92 1.61
CA PHE A 220 -32.92 -7.87 2.75
C PHE A 220 -33.59 -7.22 3.96
N GLU A 221 -33.05 -7.51 5.14
CA GLU A 221 -33.53 -6.99 6.41
C GLU A 221 -33.12 -5.52 6.60
N LYS A 222 -33.92 -4.59 6.08
CA LYS A 222 -33.66 -3.14 6.15
C LYS A 222 -33.39 -2.63 7.56
N ASN A 223 -34.07 -3.19 8.56
CA ASN A 223 -33.99 -2.71 9.93
C ASN A 223 -32.88 -3.39 10.74
N PHE A 224 -32.16 -4.37 10.17
CA PHE A 224 -31.10 -5.09 10.87
C PHE A 224 -30.04 -4.13 11.42
N LEU A 225 -29.64 -3.14 10.61
CA LEU A 225 -28.61 -2.17 10.97
C LEU A 225 -29.09 -1.06 11.91
N GLU A 226 -30.39 -0.82 12.07
CA GLU A 226 -30.91 0.25 12.92
C GLU A 226 -30.46 0.08 14.38
N SER A 227 -30.46 -1.17 14.86
CA SER A 227 -30.04 -1.52 16.21
C SER A 227 -28.52 -1.54 16.40
N ILE A 228 -27.74 -1.57 15.30
CA ILE A 228 -26.29 -1.73 15.30
C ILE A 228 -25.60 -0.37 15.11
N ILE A 229 -26.12 0.45 14.20
CA ILE A 229 -25.56 1.74 13.77
C ILE A 229 -26.07 2.90 14.64
N GLY A 230 -26.97 2.62 15.60
CA GLY A 230 -27.52 3.60 16.54
C GLY A 230 -26.49 4.51 17.22
N ASP A 231 -25.27 3.99 17.45
CA ASP A 231 -24.15 4.68 18.08
C ASP A 231 -23.15 5.32 17.08
N TYR A 232 -23.25 5.01 15.78
CA TYR A 232 -22.31 5.42 14.72
C TYR A 232 -22.89 6.48 13.75
N LYS A 233 -24.01 7.10 14.12
CA LYS A 233 -24.88 7.92 13.26
C LYS A 233 -24.22 9.08 12.51
N THR A 234 -23.01 9.50 12.86
CA THR A 234 -22.35 10.63 12.19
C THR A 234 -21.69 10.25 10.86
N GLU A 235 -21.43 8.96 10.58
CA GLU A 235 -20.65 8.54 9.41
C GLU A 235 -21.41 7.61 8.42
N ILE A 236 -22.49 6.96 8.87
CA ILE A 236 -23.28 6.03 8.06
C ILE A 236 -24.74 6.49 8.01
N ASP A 237 -25.23 6.77 6.80
CA ASP A 237 -26.58 7.21 6.55
C ASP A 237 -27.44 6.05 6.04
N LEU A 238 -28.28 5.51 6.95
CA LEU A 238 -29.15 4.35 6.67
C LEU A 238 -30.15 4.61 5.55
N ASN A 239 -30.48 5.86 5.23
CA ASN A 239 -31.40 6.16 4.11
C ASN A 239 -30.78 5.85 2.75
N LYS A 240 -29.44 5.75 2.69
CA LYS A 240 -28.68 5.42 1.48
C LYS A 240 -28.44 3.92 1.33
N GLN A 241 -28.82 3.12 2.33
CA GLN A 241 -28.70 1.67 2.28
C GLN A 241 -29.62 1.12 1.20
N TYR A 242 -29.08 0.29 0.31
CA TYR A 242 -29.87 -0.35 -0.72
C TYR A 242 -29.73 -1.87 -0.76
N HIS A 243 -28.75 -2.46 -0.05
CA HIS A 243 -28.67 -3.90 0.11
C HIS A 243 -27.88 -4.33 1.36
N LEU A 244 -28.07 -5.58 1.78
CA LEU A 244 -27.39 -6.22 2.91
C LEU A 244 -27.25 -7.73 2.67
N ILE A 245 -26.05 -8.26 2.91
CA ILE A 245 -25.77 -9.70 2.94
C ILE A 245 -25.33 -10.07 4.35
N LEU A 246 -25.94 -11.12 4.90
CA LEU A 246 -25.64 -11.68 6.22
C LEU A 246 -24.97 -13.04 6.08
N ASP A 247 -24.06 -13.35 6.99
CA ASP A 247 -23.60 -14.73 7.15
C ASP A 247 -24.69 -15.60 7.83
N SER A 248 -24.55 -16.92 7.73
CA SER A 248 -25.58 -17.85 8.24
C SER A 248 -25.85 -17.70 9.74
N THR A 249 -24.87 -17.24 10.51
CA THR A 249 -24.98 -17.06 11.97
C THR A 249 -25.41 -15.65 12.39
N HIS A 250 -25.59 -14.73 11.42
CA HIS A 250 -25.88 -13.31 11.66
C HIS A 250 -24.83 -12.63 12.56
N SER A 251 -23.59 -13.11 12.48
CA SER A 251 -22.41 -12.59 13.16
C SER A 251 -21.55 -11.71 12.26
N LYS A 252 -21.76 -11.74 10.94
CA LYS A 252 -21.07 -10.90 9.97
C LYS A 252 -22.03 -10.37 8.91
N PHE A 253 -21.69 -9.22 8.35
CA PHE A 253 -22.45 -8.67 7.23
C PHE A 253 -21.61 -7.82 6.29
N VAL A 254 -22.12 -7.65 5.07
CA VAL A 254 -21.72 -6.62 4.10
C VAL A 254 -22.96 -5.83 3.70
N SER A 255 -22.94 -4.52 3.90
CA SER A 255 -24.04 -3.62 3.55
C SER A 255 -23.60 -2.59 2.53
N PHE A 256 -24.51 -2.24 1.62
CA PHE A 256 -24.24 -1.39 0.47
C PHE A 256 -25.00 -0.07 0.56
N PHE A 257 -24.29 1.02 0.31
CA PHE A 257 -24.81 2.37 0.37
C PHE A 257 -24.48 3.12 -0.92
N ILE A 258 -25.42 3.92 -1.40
CA ILE A 258 -25.22 4.75 -2.60
C ILE A 258 -26.00 6.06 -2.49
N GLN A 259 -25.46 7.12 -3.07
CA GLN A 259 -26.12 8.41 -3.22
C GLN A 259 -25.78 9.02 -4.58
N GLU A 260 -26.67 9.87 -5.07
CA GLU A 260 -26.37 10.77 -6.19
C GLU A 260 -25.43 11.88 -5.71
N ASP A 261 -24.41 12.19 -6.51
CA ASP A 261 -23.48 13.30 -6.28
C ASP A 261 -23.82 14.51 -7.19
N THR A 262 -23.19 15.66 -6.94
CA THR A 262 -23.38 16.91 -7.66
C THR A 262 -22.91 16.83 -9.12
N GLY A 263 -23.76 16.30 -9.98
CA GLY A 263 -23.59 16.28 -11.43
C GLY A 263 -24.60 15.33 -12.08
N PRO A 264 -24.99 15.56 -13.35
CA PRO A 264 -25.81 14.58 -14.05
C PRO A 264 -25.02 13.27 -14.13
N ILE A 265 -25.63 12.15 -13.68
CA ILE A 265 -25.17 10.77 -13.91
C ILE A 265 -24.03 10.32 -12.95
N ASN A 266 -23.68 11.08 -11.90
CA ASN A 266 -22.63 10.68 -10.94
C ASN A 266 -23.18 10.11 -9.63
N PHE A 267 -22.55 9.05 -9.13
CA PHE A 267 -22.90 8.38 -7.88
C PHE A 267 -21.68 8.18 -6.98
N ASP A 268 -21.89 8.35 -5.68
CA ASP A 268 -20.96 7.92 -4.65
C ASP A 268 -21.51 6.67 -3.97
N ALA A 269 -20.71 5.62 -3.91
CA ALA A 269 -21.06 4.39 -3.22
C ALA A 269 -19.97 3.94 -2.24
N TYR A 270 -20.39 3.24 -1.21
CA TYR A 270 -19.50 2.62 -0.22
C TYR A 270 -20.12 1.34 0.35
N MET A 271 -19.28 0.48 0.91
CA MET A 271 -19.71 -0.66 1.70
C MET A 271 -19.46 -0.41 3.18
N VAL A 272 -20.30 -1.00 4.03
CA VAL A 272 -20.02 -1.17 5.45
C VAL A 272 -19.97 -2.65 5.74
N ILE A 273 -18.86 -3.10 6.29
CA ILE A 273 -18.70 -4.47 6.79
C ILE A 273 -18.83 -4.47 8.30
N GLY A 274 -19.36 -5.56 8.85
CA GLY A 274 -19.54 -5.69 10.29
C GLY A 274 -19.23 -7.09 10.80
N VAL A 275 -18.63 -7.16 11.98
CA VAL A 275 -18.33 -8.40 12.70
C VAL A 275 -18.80 -8.29 14.15
N LYS A 276 -19.53 -9.31 14.62
CA LYS A 276 -19.95 -9.45 16.01
C LYS A 276 -18.92 -10.26 16.78
N HIS A 277 -18.34 -9.65 17.80
CA HIS A 277 -17.37 -10.30 18.69
C HIS A 277 -17.72 -10.01 20.15
N ASN A 278 -17.82 -11.06 20.98
CA ASN A 278 -18.23 -10.97 22.39
C ASN A 278 -19.51 -10.15 22.62
N GLY A 279 -20.51 -10.32 21.76
CA GLY A 279 -21.80 -9.62 21.84
C GLY A 279 -21.79 -8.18 21.31
N LYS A 280 -20.63 -7.61 20.98
CA LYS A 280 -20.48 -6.25 20.43
C LYS A 280 -20.23 -6.29 18.92
N TRP A 281 -20.79 -5.31 18.21
CA TRP A 281 -20.53 -5.11 16.78
C TRP A 281 -19.33 -4.19 16.55
N TYR A 282 -18.53 -4.55 15.55
CA TYR A 282 -17.38 -3.80 15.07
C TYR A 282 -17.58 -3.55 13.57
N LEU A 283 -17.49 -2.29 13.15
CA LEU A 283 -17.89 -1.84 11.83
C LEU A 283 -16.71 -1.16 11.12
N GLU A 284 -16.64 -1.30 9.80
CA GLU A 284 -15.70 -0.56 8.96
C GLU A 284 -16.37 -0.13 7.67
N ARG A 285 -16.14 1.13 7.26
CA ARG A 285 -16.55 1.67 5.97
C ARG A 285 -15.42 1.50 4.96
N ILE A 286 -15.70 0.84 3.84
CA ILE A 286 -14.70 0.50 2.82
C ILE A 286 -15.20 0.82 1.40
N ASN A 287 -14.29 0.71 0.42
CA ASN A 287 -14.57 0.78 -1.01
C ASN A 287 -15.36 2.04 -1.44
N ASN A 288 -14.95 3.21 -0.94
CA ASN A 288 -15.54 4.48 -1.37
C ASN A 288 -15.18 4.74 -2.83
N LEU A 289 -16.19 4.81 -3.70
CA LEU A 289 -16.01 4.99 -5.14
C LEU A 289 -17.02 6.02 -5.66
N SER A 290 -16.52 6.96 -6.47
CA SER A 290 -17.33 7.86 -7.29
C SER A 290 -17.28 7.39 -8.74
N PHE A 291 -18.43 7.18 -9.37
CA PHE A 291 -18.53 6.65 -10.73
C PHE A 291 -19.80 7.15 -11.44
N SER A 292 -19.85 6.97 -12.75
CA SER A 292 -20.98 7.42 -13.57
C SER A 292 -21.80 6.24 -14.08
N ALA A 293 -23.13 6.33 -14.01
CA ALA A 293 -24.06 5.31 -14.53
C ALA A 293 -25.36 5.97 -15.01
N ASN A 294 -26.04 5.41 -16.02
CA ASN A 294 -27.17 6.12 -16.65
C ASN A 294 -28.39 6.23 -15.73
N THR A 295 -28.51 5.33 -14.75
CA THR A 295 -29.59 5.32 -13.76
C THR A 295 -29.07 4.87 -12.39
N LEU A 296 -29.78 5.25 -11.32
CA LEU A 296 -29.48 4.77 -9.96
C LEU A 296 -29.52 3.24 -9.84
N GLU A 297 -30.42 2.58 -10.57
CA GLU A 297 -30.56 1.13 -10.52
C GLU A 297 -29.39 0.41 -11.22
N GLU A 298 -28.91 0.96 -12.34
CA GLU A 298 -27.68 0.51 -12.98
C GLU A 298 -26.49 0.70 -12.05
N ALA A 299 -26.39 1.87 -11.41
CA ALA A 299 -25.31 2.18 -10.47
C ALA A 299 -25.26 1.19 -9.30
N LYS A 300 -26.43 0.86 -8.73
CA LYS A 300 -26.55 -0.14 -7.65
C LYS A 300 -26.07 -1.52 -8.08
N LYS A 301 -26.48 -1.98 -9.25
CA LYS A 301 -26.07 -3.31 -9.78
C LYS A 301 -24.58 -3.36 -10.08
N GLU A 302 -24.05 -2.32 -10.71
CA GLU A 302 -22.62 -2.20 -11.02
C GLU A 302 -21.79 -2.23 -9.73
N TYR A 303 -22.11 -1.39 -8.76
CA TYR A 303 -21.38 -1.35 -7.49
C TYR A 303 -21.52 -2.67 -6.69
N PHE A 304 -22.72 -3.25 -6.63
CA PHE A 304 -22.94 -4.55 -6.00
C PHE A 304 -22.14 -5.67 -6.66
N SER A 305 -21.97 -5.62 -7.99
CA SER A 305 -21.17 -6.60 -8.73
C SER A 305 -19.68 -6.61 -8.35
N GLY A 306 -19.20 -5.52 -7.73
CA GLY A 306 -17.86 -5.42 -7.15
C GLY A 306 -17.55 -6.50 -6.12
N LEU A 307 -18.56 -7.14 -5.51
CA LEU A 307 -18.40 -8.32 -4.66
C LEU A 307 -17.60 -9.44 -5.32
N ALA A 308 -17.69 -9.59 -6.64
CA ALA A 308 -16.92 -10.59 -7.38
C ALA A 308 -15.40 -10.43 -7.20
N GLY A 309 -14.92 -9.21 -6.92
CA GLY A 309 -13.51 -8.91 -6.63
C GLY A 309 -13.07 -9.23 -5.18
N PHE A 310 -14.01 -9.57 -4.29
CA PHE A 310 -13.75 -9.84 -2.88
C PHE A 310 -13.88 -11.33 -2.52
N ASN A 311 -13.47 -12.22 -3.43
CA ASN A 311 -13.54 -13.68 -3.25
C ASN A 311 -14.94 -14.21 -2.92
N PHE A 312 -16.00 -13.51 -3.36
CA PHE A 312 -17.39 -13.93 -3.16
C PHE A 312 -17.71 -15.26 -3.86
N PHE A 313 -17.07 -15.50 -5.00
CA PHE A 313 -17.17 -16.74 -5.76
C PHE A 313 -15.89 -17.56 -5.65
N LYS A 314 -16.01 -18.88 -5.75
CA LYS A 314 -14.84 -19.76 -5.91
C LYS A 314 -14.06 -19.37 -7.16
N GLU A 315 -12.76 -19.67 -7.17
CA GLU A 315 -11.88 -19.42 -8.30
C GLU A 315 -12.46 -20.08 -9.58
N ASN A 316 -12.45 -19.34 -10.69
CA ASN A 316 -12.96 -19.81 -11.99
C ASN A 316 -14.43 -20.30 -12.00
N SER A 317 -15.26 -19.87 -11.04
CA SER A 317 -16.65 -20.31 -10.90
C SER A 317 -17.62 -19.18 -10.54
N VAL A 318 -18.92 -19.45 -10.66
CA VAL A 318 -20.04 -18.65 -10.13
C VAL A 318 -20.63 -19.23 -8.85
N GLU A 319 -20.08 -20.34 -8.35
CA GLU A 319 -20.48 -20.88 -7.05
C GLU A 319 -19.99 -20.00 -5.91
N PHE A 320 -20.85 -19.76 -4.91
CA PHE A 320 -20.47 -19.06 -3.70
C PHE A 320 -19.24 -19.69 -3.04
N ASN A 321 -18.29 -18.86 -2.65
CA ASN A 321 -17.13 -19.29 -1.90
C ASN A 321 -17.51 -19.48 -0.41
N PRO A 322 -17.51 -20.71 0.14
CA PRO A 322 -17.83 -20.92 1.55
C PRO A 322 -16.90 -20.15 2.50
N ASP A 323 -15.68 -19.83 2.06
CA ASP A 323 -14.69 -19.12 2.86
C ASP A 323 -14.78 -17.59 2.71
N PHE A 324 -15.74 -17.05 1.95
CA PHE A 324 -15.89 -15.60 1.74
C PHE A 324 -15.80 -14.79 3.04
N TRP A 325 -16.44 -15.30 4.10
CA TRP A 325 -16.49 -14.71 5.45
C TRP A 325 -15.18 -14.80 6.25
N GLU A 326 -14.14 -15.39 5.67
CA GLU A 326 -12.79 -15.56 6.23
C GLU A 326 -11.69 -15.07 5.25
N THR A 327 -12.06 -14.50 4.11
CA THR A 327 -11.13 -13.95 3.11
C THR A 327 -10.88 -12.45 3.29
N ASN A 328 -10.46 -11.73 2.23
CA ASN A 328 -9.95 -10.36 2.25
C ASN A 328 -10.81 -9.35 3.04
N LEU A 329 -12.14 -9.39 2.91
CA LEU A 329 -13.03 -8.49 3.66
C LEU A 329 -13.07 -8.79 5.17
N PHE A 330 -12.80 -10.02 5.55
CA PHE A 330 -12.89 -10.52 6.93
C PHE A 330 -11.59 -11.22 7.31
N GLU A 331 -10.47 -10.62 6.93
CA GLU A 331 -9.13 -11.10 7.26
C GLU A 331 -8.98 -11.21 8.78
N LYS A 332 -8.40 -12.31 9.25
CA LYS A 332 -7.93 -12.44 10.63
C LYS A 332 -6.48 -12.02 10.74
N VAL A 333 -6.13 -11.41 11.87
CA VAL A 333 -4.75 -11.09 12.22
C VAL A 333 -3.97 -12.40 12.31
N LYS A 334 -2.99 -12.58 11.44
CA LYS A 334 -2.11 -13.75 11.42
C LYS A 334 -0.90 -13.53 12.34
N PHE A 335 -0.36 -14.62 12.89
CA PHE A 335 0.97 -14.62 13.47
C PHE A 335 1.98 -14.69 12.32
N LEU A 336 3.00 -13.84 12.30
CA LEU A 336 4.04 -13.94 11.28
C LEU A 336 4.89 -15.18 11.58
N THR A 337 5.22 -15.95 10.55
CA THR A 337 6.15 -17.08 10.67
C THR A 337 7.58 -16.57 10.85
N ASP A 338 8.48 -17.37 11.43
CA ASP A 338 9.89 -17.00 11.64
C ASP A 338 10.60 -16.57 10.33
N GLU A 339 10.21 -17.12 9.19
CA GLU A 339 10.72 -16.71 7.87
C GLU A 339 10.23 -15.32 7.43
N GLN A 340 8.97 -14.97 7.73
CA GLN A 340 8.43 -13.63 7.48
C GLN A 340 9.02 -12.59 8.44
N TRP A 341 9.36 -13.00 9.66
CA TRP A 341 10.08 -12.19 10.64
C TRP A 341 11.45 -11.75 10.15
N ASP A 342 12.21 -12.67 9.54
CA ASP A 342 13.57 -12.39 9.07
C ASP A 342 13.61 -11.34 7.96
N MET A 343 12.56 -11.23 7.14
CA MET A 343 12.40 -10.18 6.12
C MET A 343 12.10 -8.80 6.72
N HIS A 344 11.62 -8.72 7.96
CA HIS A 344 11.16 -7.48 8.59
C HIS A 344 11.97 -7.05 9.83
N LYS A 345 13.14 -7.67 10.06
CA LYS A 345 14.02 -7.50 11.24
C LYS A 345 14.57 -6.09 11.53
N PHE A 346 14.18 -5.05 10.78
CA PHE A 346 14.69 -3.69 10.97
C PHE A 346 13.67 -2.77 11.66
N GLY A 347 13.90 -2.42 12.94
CA GLY A 347 13.31 -1.25 13.60
C GLY A 347 11.93 -1.45 14.27
N ASP A 348 11.04 -0.46 14.11
CA ASP A 348 9.75 -0.30 14.83
C ASP A 348 8.75 -1.46 14.66
N TRP A 349 9.01 -2.41 13.76
CA TRP A 349 8.14 -3.55 13.46
C TRP A 349 8.06 -4.59 14.58
N GLU A 350 9.14 -4.81 15.35
CA GLU A 350 9.11 -5.72 16.50
C GLU A 350 8.10 -5.22 17.57
N SER A 351 7.98 -3.90 17.72
CA SER A 351 7.02 -3.29 18.65
C SER A 351 5.57 -3.46 18.22
N LEU A 352 5.32 -3.36 16.90
CA LEU A 352 4.01 -3.56 16.32
C LEU A 352 3.55 -5.02 16.43
N GLU A 353 4.47 -5.98 16.28
CA GLU A 353 4.12 -7.39 16.38
C GLU A 353 3.88 -7.86 17.81
N GLN A 354 4.72 -7.46 18.77
CA GLN A 354 4.43 -7.72 20.19
C GLN A 354 3.07 -7.13 20.58
N TYR A 355 2.77 -5.93 20.09
CA TYR A 355 1.47 -5.32 20.26
C TYR A 355 0.33 -6.11 19.58
N ASN A 356 0.59 -6.75 18.44
CA ASN A 356 -0.37 -7.53 17.68
C ASN A 356 -0.65 -8.92 18.25
N LYS A 357 0.24 -9.48 19.08
CA LYS A 357 0.15 -10.85 19.58
C LYS A 357 -1.18 -11.16 20.27
N GLN A 358 -1.72 -10.22 21.06
CA GLN A 358 -3.00 -10.39 21.75
C GLN A 358 -4.23 -10.37 20.83
N TYR A 359 -4.06 -9.91 19.59
CA TYR A 359 -5.15 -9.80 18.61
C TYR A 359 -5.10 -10.90 17.54
N VAL A 360 -4.11 -11.79 17.58
CA VAL A 360 -3.97 -12.89 16.63
C VAL A 360 -5.22 -13.77 16.64
N GLY A 361 -5.71 -14.12 15.46
CA GLY A 361 -6.95 -14.89 15.26
C GLY A 361 -8.23 -14.06 15.33
N LEU A 362 -8.19 -12.81 15.80
CA LEU A 362 -9.32 -11.88 15.69
C LEU A 362 -9.42 -11.36 14.26
N TYR A 363 -10.65 -11.07 13.83
CA TYR A 363 -10.87 -10.30 12.60
C TYR A 363 -10.20 -8.94 12.71
N LYS A 364 -9.57 -8.49 11.63
CA LYS A 364 -8.80 -7.25 11.56
C LYS A 364 -9.62 -6.04 12.01
N ILE A 365 -10.88 -5.92 11.57
CA ILE A 365 -11.84 -4.88 11.98
C ILE A 365 -11.98 -4.83 13.51
N VAL A 366 -12.10 -6.00 14.15
CA VAL A 366 -12.24 -6.12 15.60
C VAL A 366 -10.93 -5.70 16.27
N ALA A 367 -9.80 -6.23 15.80
CA ALA A 367 -8.48 -5.91 16.31
C ALA A 367 -8.16 -4.41 16.20
N ASP A 368 -8.38 -3.80 15.05
CA ASP A 368 -8.10 -2.38 14.78
C ASP A 368 -8.92 -1.46 15.67
N GLN A 369 -10.22 -1.74 15.83
CA GLN A 369 -11.05 -0.96 16.75
C GLN A 369 -10.63 -1.15 18.21
N MET A 370 -10.28 -2.37 18.63
CA MET A 370 -9.77 -2.62 19.99
C MET A 370 -8.45 -1.87 20.23
N ARG A 371 -7.55 -1.83 19.23
CA ARG A 371 -6.31 -1.05 19.28
C ARG A 371 -6.59 0.45 19.39
N LEU A 372 -7.54 0.97 18.62
CA LEU A 372 -7.95 2.38 18.69
C LEU A 372 -8.52 2.75 20.06
N ASN A 373 -9.39 1.89 20.61
CA ASN A 373 -9.94 2.09 21.95
C ASN A 373 -8.84 2.06 23.02
N PHE A 374 -7.96 1.06 22.97
CA PHE A 374 -6.83 0.93 23.89
C PHE A 374 -5.89 2.15 23.83
N LYS A 375 -5.57 2.63 22.62
CA LYS A 375 -4.78 3.84 22.43
C LYS A 375 -5.50 5.06 23.02
N SER A 376 -6.79 5.25 22.74
CA SER A 376 -7.57 6.37 23.28
C SER A 376 -7.64 6.35 24.81
N GLU A 377 -7.88 5.18 25.42
CA GLU A 377 -7.89 5.01 26.87
C GLU A 377 -6.55 5.36 27.52
N ASN A 378 -5.44 5.02 26.86
CA ASN A 378 -4.11 5.32 27.36
C ASN A 378 -3.73 6.79 27.16
N GLU A 379 -4.10 7.42 26.05
CA GLU A 379 -3.89 8.85 25.86
C GLU A 379 -4.74 9.68 26.83
N ASN A 380 -6.02 9.31 27.05
CA ASN A 380 -6.87 9.94 28.06
C ASN A 380 -6.29 9.79 29.47
N PHE A 381 -5.77 8.60 29.81
CA PHE A 381 -5.10 8.38 31.09
C PHE A 381 -3.84 9.25 31.23
N LYS A 382 -2.98 9.30 30.20
CA LYS A 382 -1.77 10.12 30.18
C LYS A 382 -2.08 11.59 30.38
N GLN A 383 -3.09 12.10 29.67
CA GLN A 383 -3.54 13.48 29.82
C GLN A 383 -3.99 13.75 31.25
N LYS A 384 -4.93 12.94 31.75
CA LYS A 384 -5.51 13.12 33.08
C LYS A 384 -4.46 13.08 34.18
N ILE A 385 -3.58 12.07 34.17
CA ILE A 385 -2.55 11.95 35.22
C ILE A 385 -1.46 13.01 35.10
N SER A 386 -1.18 13.49 33.88
CA SER A 386 -0.26 14.62 33.68
C SER A 386 -0.82 15.89 34.32
N GLU A 387 -2.07 16.24 33.98
CA GLU A 387 -2.72 17.48 34.40
C GLU A 387 -3.10 17.49 35.89
N GLU A 388 -3.64 16.38 36.41
CA GLU A 388 -4.17 16.33 37.77
C GLU A 388 -3.12 15.93 38.82
N ILE A 389 -2.05 15.23 38.43
CA ILE A 389 -1.11 14.61 39.38
C ILE A 389 0.33 15.11 39.18
N PHE A 390 0.94 14.88 38.01
CA PHE A 390 2.36 15.19 37.81
C PHE A 390 2.66 16.68 37.70
N LEU A 391 1.92 17.45 36.90
CA LEU A 391 2.17 18.89 36.74
C LEU A 391 2.00 19.66 38.07
N PRO A 392 0.94 19.43 38.87
CA PRO A 392 0.82 20.03 40.21
C PRO A 392 1.99 19.66 41.13
N PHE A 393 2.43 18.40 41.10
CA PHE A 393 3.61 17.97 41.86
C PHE A 393 4.87 18.72 41.44
N TYR A 394 5.13 18.84 40.14
CA TYR A 394 6.31 19.54 39.63
C TYR A 394 6.27 21.04 39.92
N HIS A 395 5.11 21.69 39.83
CA HIS A 395 4.97 23.09 40.24
C HIS A 395 5.28 23.26 41.73
N LYS A 396 4.70 22.43 42.59
CA LYS A 396 4.92 22.49 44.03
C LYS A 396 6.39 22.30 44.41
N ILE A 397 7.07 21.30 43.85
CA ILE A 397 8.47 21.01 44.22
C ILE A 397 9.44 22.09 43.72
N VAL A 398 9.14 22.71 42.57
CA VAL A 398 9.91 23.85 42.04
C VAL A 398 9.67 25.12 42.86
N GLU A 399 8.42 25.41 43.25
CA GLU A 399 8.07 26.56 44.08
C GLU A 399 8.73 26.53 45.46
N GLN A 400 8.92 25.33 46.03
CA GLN A 400 9.62 25.14 47.29
C GLN A 400 11.12 25.50 47.22
N LYS A 401 11.68 25.77 46.03
CA LYS A 401 13.09 26.11 45.79
C LYS A 401 14.06 25.13 46.44
N ASN A 402 13.74 23.83 46.37
CA ASN A 402 14.67 22.79 46.77
C ASN A 402 15.92 22.88 45.88
N ASN A 403 17.13 22.81 46.48
CA ASN A 403 18.40 22.94 45.75
C ASN A 403 18.53 21.95 44.58
N GLU A 404 17.82 20.83 44.63
CA GLU A 404 17.83 19.78 43.60
C GLU A 404 16.77 19.94 42.48
N PHE A 405 15.75 20.78 42.65
CA PHE A 405 14.61 20.91 41.73
C PHE A 405 14.24 22.39 41.53
N VAL A 406 14.98 23.08 40.66
CA VAL A 406 14.74 24.51 40.37
C VAL A 406 13.89 24.71 39.13
N LYS A 407 14.00 23.83 38.13
CA LYS A 407 13.19 23.86 36.92
C LYS A 407 13.04 22.44 36.37
N TYR A 408 11.97 22.16 35.66
CA TYR A 408 11.82 20.94 34.87
C TYR A 408 11.65 21.27 33.37
N SER A 409 11.92 20.30 32.51
CA SER A 409 11.70 20.41 31.06
C SER A 409 11.15 19.11 30.51
N THR A 410 10.08 19.23 29.74
CA THR A 410 9.43 18.13 29.04
C THR A 410 10.10 17.88 27.69
N MET A 411 9.72 16.78 27.04
CA MET A 411 10.16 16.48 25.68
C MET A 411 8.92 16.55 24.78
N PHE A 412 8.98 17.35 23.72
CA PHE A 412 7.84 17.64 22.84
C PHE A 412 6.65 18.29 23.58
N ASP A 413 6.93 19.19 24.52
CA ASP A 413 5.92 19.93 25.30
C ASP A 413 4.92 19.05 26.08
N ARG A 414 5.26 17.77 26.32
CA ARG A 414 4.41 16.82 27.05
C ARG A 414 5.21 15.92 28.00
N LEU A 415 4.55 15.44 29.05
CA LEU A 415 5.14 14.43 29.94
C LEU A 415 5.12 13.07 29.22
N ASN A 416 6.30 12.46 29.07
CA ASN A 416 6.42 11.12 28.51
C ASN A 416 6.29 10.13 29.66
N LEU A 417 5.11 9.55 29.79
CA LEU A 417 4.76 8.64 30.88
C LEU A 417 4.88 7.19 30.42
N ILE A 418 5.49 6.36 31.27
CA ILE A 418 5.71 4.93 31.07
C ILE A 418 4.99 4.20 32.19
N PHE A 419 4.11 3.26 31.86
CA PHE A 419 3.26 2.57 32.83
C PHE A 419 2.81 1.20 32.28
N PRO A 420 2.48 0.23 33.16
CA PRO A 420 1.81 -1.00 32.77
C PRO A 420 0.32 -0.77 32.51
N GLN A 421 -0.35 -1.73 31.87
CA GLN A 421 -1.74 -1.68 31.45
C GLN A 421 -2.72 -1.49 32.62
N ASP A 422 -2.42 -2.06 33.79
CA ASP A 422 -3.21 -1.88 35.01
C ASP A 422 -3.07 -0.47 35.63
N LYS A 423 -2.12 0.34 35.15
CA LYS A 423 -1.87 1.72 35.56
C LYS A 423 -1.56 1.85 37.06
N ARG A 424 -1.01 0.81 37.71
CA ARG A 424 -0.70 0.80 39.16
C ARG A 424 0.48 1.70 39.53
N VAL A 425 1.42 1.87 38.61
CA VAL A 425 2.63 2.68 38.75
C VAL A 425 2.86 3.49 37.49
N VAL A 426 3.37 4.72 37.63
CA VAL A 426 3.72 5.57 36.48
C VAL A 426 5.12 6.11 36.66
N LEU A 427 5.98 5.84 35.68
CA LEU A 427 7.35 6.32 35.58
C LEU A 427 7.41 7.47 34.58
N ASN A 428 7.89 8.63 35.01
CA ASN A 428 8.14 9.77 34.15
C ASN A 428 9.64 10.10 34.09
N PRO A 429 10.34 9.75 32.98
CA PRO A 429 11.61 10.37 32.65
C PRO A 429 11.42 11.87 32.41
N ILE A 430 12.17 12.70 33.13
CA ILE A 430 12.08 14.15 33.03
C ILE A 430 13.44 14.81 33.24
N ALA A 431 13.69 15.90 32.51
CA ALA A 431 14.88 16.71 32.71
C ALA A 431 14.65 17.71 33.85
N ILE A 432 15.49 17.67 34.88
CA ILE A 432 15.46 18.56 36.03
C ILE A 432 16.71 19.42 36.05
N THR A 433 16.55 20.73 36.25
CA THR A 433 17.65 21.67 36.46
C THR A 433 17.82 21.96 37.94
N ASP A 434 19.05 21.80 38.45
CA ASP A 434 19.42 22.13 39.83
C ASP A 434 19.72 23.63 40.02
N ASN A 435 20.01 24.04 41.26
CA ASN A 435 20.36 25.43 41.58
C ASN A 435 21.70 25.92 40.99
N LYS A 436 22.53 25.02 40.45
CA LYS A 436 23.77 25.33 39.73
C LYS A 436 23.54 25.44 38.22
N GLY A 437 22.31 25.20 37.75
CA GLY A 437 21.95 25.20 36.34
C GLY A 437 22.36 23.92 35.60
N ASN A 438 22.69 22.83 36.30
CA ASN A 438 22.95 21.54 35.69
C ASN A 438 21.62 20.84 35.38
N LYS A 439 21.45 20.43 34.13
CA LYS A 439 20.28 19.70 33.66
C LYS A 439 20.57 18.21 33.74
N ASN A 440 19.74 17.47 34.48
CA ASN A 440 19.92 16.04 34.69
C ASN A 440 18.65 15.29 34.30
N LEU A 441 18.81 14.15 33.62
CA LEU A 441 17.71 13.21 33.44
C LEU A 441 17.44 12.51 34.78
N LYS A 442 16.21 12.66 35.29
CA LYS A 442 15.69 11.97 36.47
C LYS A 442 14.46 11.16 36.10
N TYR A 443 14.19 10.15 36.92
CA TYR A 443 13.01 9.30 36.79
C TYR A 443 12.14 9.48 38.01
N ILE A 444 10.94 10.00 37.80
CA ILE A 444 9.96 10.22 38.86
C ILE A 444 8.90 9.14 38.78
N VAL A 445 8.65 8.46 39.89
CA VAL A 445 7.71 7.37 40.00
C VAL A 445 6.54 7.81 40.84
N TYR A 446 5.33 7.68 40.30
CA TYR A 446 4.09 7.81 41.04
C TYR A 446 3.50 6.43 41.29
N ILE A 447 3.25 6.10 42.57
CA ILE A 447 2.59 4.86 42.97
C ILE A 447 1.16 5.20 43.37
N LYS A 448 0.19 4.72 42.59
CA LYS A 448 -1.22 5.13 42.68
C LYS A 448 -1.86 4.75 44.02
N GLU A 449 -1.60 3.54 44.49
CA GLU A 449 -2.16 3.02 45.76
C GLU A 449 -1.70 3.81 46.98
N GLU A 450 -0.45 4.28 46.96
CA GLU A 450 0.15 5.06 48.05
C GLU A 450 -0.06 6.57 47.87
N ASN A 451 -0.62 6.99 46.73
CA ASN A 451 -0.71 8.37 46.27
C ASN A 451 0.57 9.18 46.55
N SER A 452 1.73 8.60 46.23
CA SER A 452 3.03 9.11 46.65
C SER A 452 4.01 9.16 45.47
N PHE A 453 4.86 10.18 45.48
CA PHE A 453 5.93 10.35 44.51
C PHE A 453 7.28 9.88 45.06
N TYR A 454 8.08 9.32 44.16
CA TYR A 454 9.40 8.82 44.44
C TYR A 454 10.36 9.21 43.32
N GLN A 455 11.65 9.35 43.63
CA GLN A 455 12.70 9.34 42.63
C GLN A 455 13.24 7.91 42.51
N TRP A 456 13.29 7.38 41.29
CA TRP A 456 13.94 6.11 41.01
C TRP A 456 15.45 6.29 40.94
N THR A 457 16.17 5.60 41.83
CA THR A 457 17.62 5.77 42.05
C THR A 457 18.44 4.61 41.49
N TYR A 458 17.84 3.72 40.70
CA TYR A 458 18.54 2.57 40.12
C TYR A 458 19.65 3.01 39.15
N PHE A 459 19.36 3.99 38.29
CA PHE A 459 20.36 4.58 37.40
C PHE A 459 21.01 5.82 38.04
N GLN A 460 22.29 6.00 37.73
CA GLN A 460 22.96 7.27 38.00
C GLN A 460 22.38 8.38 37.10
N PRO A 461 22.26 9.62 37.62
CA PRO A 461 21.79 10.76 36.81
C PRO A 461 22.67 10.98 35.58
N ILE A 462 22.04 11.19 34.43
CA ILE A 462 22.73 11.61 33.20
C ILE A 462 22.73 13.13 33.13
N ASN A 463 23.91 13.74 33.05
CA ASN A 463 24.03 15.16 32.73
C ASN A 463 23.62 15.39 31.27
N LEU A 464 22.56 16.16 31.08
CA LEU A 464 22.06 16.54 29.77
C LEU A 464 22.76 17.82 29.28
N PRO A 465 22.98 17.98 27.96
CA PRO A 465 23.46 19.23 27.39
C PRO A 465 22.55 20.41 27.77
N LYS A 466 23.14 21.61 27.86
CA LYS A 466 22.41 22.84 28.23
C LYS A 466 21.44 23.33 27.13
N ASN A 467 21.64 22.94 25.88
CA ASN A 467 20.83 23.35 24.73
C ASN A 467 19.61 22.42 24.54
N ASP A 468 18.70 22.76 23.60
CA ASP A 468 17.50 21.99 23.26
C ASP A 468 17.84 20.56 22.82
N TRP A 469 17.91 19.66 23.81
CA TRP A 469 18.25 18.26 23.65
C TRP A 469 17.02 17.39 23.92
N HIS A 470 16.69 16.51 22.97
CA HIS A 470 15.71 15.46 23.15
C HIS A 470 16.35 14.27 23.87
N TYR A 471 16.08 14.11 25.17
CA TYR A 471 16.62 13.02 26.00
C TYR A 471 15.96 11.65 25.74
N GLY A 472 15.26 11.49 24.61
CA GLY A 472 14.51 10.27 24.30
C GLY A 472 15.43 9.07 24.07
N THR A 473 16.49 9.27 23.30
CA THR A 473 17.52 8.24 23.06
C THR A 473 18.19 7.81 24.36
N ASP A 474 18.45 8.75 25.28
CA ASP A 474 19.04 8.45 26.58
C ASP A 474 18.13 7.55 27.44
N VAL A 475 16.81 7.83 27.42
CA VAL A 475 15.80 7.00 28.10
C VAL A 475 15.75 5.59 27.50
N ILE A 476 15.69 5.49 26.17
CA ILE A 476 15.67 4.19 25.47
C ILE A 476 16.93 3.39 25.80
N ASN A 477 18.10 4.01 25.75
CA ASN A 477 19.37 3.35 26.05
C ASN A 477 19.50 2.91 27.52
N GLN A 478 18.93 3.66 28.48
CA GLN A 478 18.93 3.24 29.88
C GLN A 478 17.95 2.11 30.13
N LEU A 479 16.69 2.26 29.72
CA LEU A 479 15.66 1.25 29.92
C LEU A 479 15.95 -0.03 29.14
N GLY A 480 16.52 0.07 27.93
CA GLY A 480 16.96 -1.03 27.08
C GLY A 480 17.93 -2.02 27.74
N LYS A 481 18.57 -1.64 28.85
CA LYS A 481 19.44 -2.53 29.65
C LYS A 481 18.66 -3.48 30.55
N LEU A 482 17.39 -3.17 30.85
CA LEU A 482 16.56 -3.88 31.81
C LEU A 482 15.33 -4.49 31.14
N THR A 483 14.79 -3.82 30.14
CA THR A 483 13.56 -4.21 29.43
C THR A 483 13.56 -3.71 28.00
N LYS A 484 12.74 -4.33 27.14
CA LYS A 484 12.51 -3.86 25.78
C LYS A 484 11.51 -2.70 25.80
N TRP A 485 12.01 -1.48 25.63
CA TRP A 485 11.17 -0.28 25.63
C TRP A 485 11.62 0.75 24.59
N ASN A 486 10.64 1.40 23.97
CA ASN A 486 10.77 2.64 23.20
C ASN A 486 9.46 3.44 23.30
N PHE A 487 9.42 4.65 22.73
CA PHE A 487 8.20 5.49 22.78
C PHE A 487 7.11 5.10 21.76
N SER A 488 7.30 4.06 20.94
CA SER A 488 6.24 3.52 20.08
C SER A 488 5.31 2.57 20.83
N TYR A 489 5.78 1.95 21.92
CA TYR A 489 4.93 1.12 22.78
C TYR A 489 3.90 1.98 23.55
N PRO A 490 2.61 1.60 23.54
CA PRO A 490 1.58 2.35 24.27
C PRO A 490 1.70 2.21 25.80
N VAL A 491 2.18 1.06 26.27
CA VAL A 491 2.39 0.66 27.67
C VAL A 491 3.60 -0.25 27.77
N LEU A 492 4.16 -0.43 28.97
CA LEU A 492 5.29 -1.33 29.24
C LEU A 492 4.81 -2.56 30.02
N GLU A 493 4.53 -3.65 29.31
CA GLU A 493 4.12 -4.95 29.88
C GLU A 493 5.35 -5.84 30.17
N ASP A 494 6.06 -5.51 31.24
CA ASP A 494 7.18 -6.32 31.74
C ASP A 494 7.13 -6.38 33.28
N ASP A 495 6.47 -7.41 33.81
CA ASP A 495 6.35 -7.61 35.26
C ASP A 495 7.70 -7.73 35.95
N ASN A 496 8.68 -8.38 35.30
CA ASN A 496 10.02 -8.51 35.85
C ASN A 496 10.69 -7.12 35.98
N PHE A 497 10.54 -6.25 34.99
CA PHE A 497 10.99 -4.86 35.07
C PHE A 497 10.36 -4.15 36.27
N TRP A 498 9.03 -4.18 36.37
CA TRP A 498 8.30 -3.46 37.43
C TRP A 498 8.62 -4.01 38.82
N GLU A 499 8.63 -5.33 39.01
CA GLU A 499 8.77 -5.96 40.33
C GLU A 499 10.20 -5.98 40.83
N ASN A 500 11.19 -6.21 39.95
CA ASN A 500 12.57 -6.41 40.38
C ASN A 500 13.45 -5.16 40.26
N TYR A 501 13.06 -4.18 39.44
CA TYR A 501 13.89 -2.98 39.21
C TYR A 501 13.24 -1.68 39.68
N VAL A 502 11.90 -1.59 39.70
CA VAL A 502 11.19 -0.37 40.13
C VAL A 502 10.60 -0.52 41.54
N LEU A 503 9.77 -1.55 41.75
CA LEU A 503 8.94 -1.73 42.95
C LEU A 503 9.52 -2.71 43.97
N LEU A 504 10.75 -3.21 43.75
CA LEU A 504 11.40 -4.16 44.66
C LEU A 504 11.45 -3.60 46.09
N LYS A 505 10.91 -4.36 47.05
CA LYS A 505 10.97 -4.03 48.48
C LYS A 505 11.94 -4.93 49.22
N GLU A 506 12.78 -4.34 50.07
CA GLU A 506 13.63 -5.03 51.04
C GLU A 506 13.29 -4.51 52.44
N ASN A 507 13.00 -5.40 53.39
CA ASN A 507 12.59 -5.06 54.75
C ASN A 507 11.39 -4.08 54.81
N GLY A 508 10.44 -4.22 53.87
CA GLY A 508 9.24 -3.40 53.79
C GLY A 508 9.43 -2.00 53.17
N GLN A 509 10.64 -1.65 52.73
CA GLN A 509 10.94 -0.38 52.07
C GLN A 509 11.35 -0.62 50.61
N TYR A 510 11.03 0.33 49.72
CA TYR A 510 11.47 0.25 48.33
C TYR A 510 12.98 0.39 48.23
N LYS A 511 13.64 -0.60 47.62
CA LYS A 511 15.10 -0.66 47.49
C LYS A 511 15.66 0.48 46.65
N PHE A 512 14.95 0.85 45.57
CA PHE A 512 15.42 1.79 44.56
C PHE A 512 14.58 3.07 44.45
N LEU A 513 13.68 3.32 45.41
CA LEU A 513 12.81 4.49 45.38
C LEU A 513 13.07 5.38 46.60
N LYS A 514 13.48 6.62 46.35
CA LYS A 514 13.60 7.67 47.37
C LYS A 514 12.32 8.51 47.38
N LYS A 515 11.57 8.49 48.49
CA LYS A 515 10.32 9.26 48.61
C LYS A 515 10.58 10.75 48.45
N LEU A 516 9.73 11.43 47.68
CA LEU A 516 9.74 12.87 47.47
C LEU A 516 8.56 13.47 48.27
N ASN A 517 8.87 14.44 49.14
CA ASN A 517 7.91 15.08 50.04
C ASN A 517 7.48 16.45 49.52
#